data_AF-A0A4Y4AV30-F1
#
_entry.id   AF-A0A4Y4AV30-F1
#
_cell.length_a   1.000
_cell.length_b   1.000
_cell.length_c   1.000
_cell.angle_alpha   90.00
_cell.angle_beta   90.00
_cell.angle_gamma   90.00
#
_symmetry.space_group_name_H-M   'P 1'
#
loop_
_entity.id
_entity.type
_entity.pdbx_description
1 polymer ?
#
loop_
_entity_poly.entity_id
_entity_poly.type
_entity_poly.pdbx_seq_one_letter_code
_entity_poly.pdbx_strand_id
1 'polypeptide(L)' 'MLATGKFTSARMVRVLIEEEMGGTTYSIQYTTDSKTTLEKYYKEDQARFQAEAMKLFADKMLSFRTELELVSEFFQNN' A
#
# COMPACT_ATOMS: atom_id res chain seq x y z
N MET A 1 -2.02 7.26 -4.12
CA MET A 1 -2.58 6.81 -2.83
C MET A 1 -2.97 7.98 -1.94
N LEU A 2 -2.08 8.60 -1.14
CA LEU A 2 -2.48 9.69 -0.21
C LEU A 2 -3.13 10.90 -0.90
N ALA A 3 -2.64 11.31 -2.07
CA ALA A 3 -3.17 12.44 -2.81
C ALA A 3 -4.64 12.28 -3.30
N THR A 4 -5.23 11.08 -3.20
CA THR A 4 -6.67 10.91 -3.49
C THR A 4 -7.57 11.46 -2.38
N GLY A 5 -7.00 11.79 -1.21
CA GLY A 5 -7.75 12.17 -0.02
C GLY A 5 -8.50 11.02 0.65
N LYS A 6 -8.38 9.79 0.14
CA LYS A 6 -9.07 8.59 0.67
C LYS A 6 -8.27 7.85 1.75
N PHE A 7 -7.02 8.26 2.01
CA PHE A 7 -6.16 7.63 3.01
C PHE A 7 -5.56 8.71 3.91
N THR A 8 -5.57 8.46 5.21
CA THR A 8 -5.15 9.40 6.25
C THR A 8 -3.67 9.28 6.58
N SER A 9 -3.08 8.10 6.40
CA SER A 9 -1.66 7.86 6.65
C SER A 9 -1.10 6.76 5.78
N ALA A 10 0.23 6.73 5.69
CA ALA A 10 0.98 5.65 5.07
C ALA A 10 2.17 5.26 5.94
N ARG A 11 2.37 3.96 6.16
CA ARG A 11 3.58 3.40 6.77
C ARG A 11 4.31 2.56 5.74
N MET A 12 5.52 2.94 5.39
CA MET A 12 6.41 2.19 4.50
C MET A 12 7.53 1.56 5.31
N VAL A 13 7.69 0.25 5.19
CA VAL A 13 8.76 -0.51 5.81
C VAL A 13 9.45 -1.40 4.78
N ARG A 14 10.76 -1.58 4.92
CA ARG A 14 11.54 -2.51 4.10
C ARG A 14 11.54 -3.88 4.76
N VAL A 15 11.31 -4.94 3.97
CA VAL A 15 11.52 -6.31 4.43
C VAL A 15 13.03 -6.59 4.41
N LEU A 16 13.58 -6.99 5.55
CA LEU A 16 15.02 -7.22 5.74
C LEU A 16 15.43 -8.65 5.34
N ILE A 17 14.90 -9.14 4.22
CA ILE A 17 15.32 -10.43 3.65
C ILE A 17 16.31 -10.16 2.52
N GLU A 18 17.39 -10.95 2.49
CA GLU A 18 18.29 -10.99 1.35
C GLU A 18 17.67 -11.90 0.29
N GLU A 19 17.15 -11.30 -0.78
CA GLU A 19 16.61 -12.08 -1.91
C GLU A 19 17.76 -12.57 -2.79
N GLU A 20 17.87 -13.89 -2.97
CA GLU A 20 18.92 -14.56 -3.76
C GLU A 20 19.00 -14.04 -5.22
N MET A 21 17.89 -13.52 -5.76
CA MET A 21 17.80 -12.98 -7.12
C MET A 21 17.87 -11.44 -7.21
N GLY A 22 18.21 -10.75 -6.12
CA GLY A 22 18.52 -9.31 -6.14
C GLY A 22 17.31 -8.35 -6.09
N GLY A 23 16.20 -8.75 -5.48
CA GLY A 23 15.02 -7.91 -5.25
C GLY A 23 15.08 -7.13 -3.93
N THR A 24 14.25 -6.08 -3.83
CA THR A 24 13.95 -5.43 -2.54
C THR A 24 12.45 -5.39 -2.36
N THR A 25 11.99 -6.02 -1.28
CA THR A 25 10.57 -6.02 -0.92
C THR A 25 10.26 -4.92 0.10
N TYR A 26 9.18 -4.18 -0.17
CA TYR A 26 8.61 -3.20 0.75
C TYR A 26 7.18 -3.59 1.12
N SER A 27 6.81 -3.34 2.38
CA SER A 27 5.42 -3.35 2.82
C SER A 27 4.96 -1.92 3.04
N ILE A 28 3.87 -1.54 2.39
CA ILE A 28 3.27 -0.21 2.54
C ILE A 28 1.83 -0.40 3.00
N GLN A 29 1.54 0.11 4.19
CA GLN A 29 0.19 0.15 4.75
C GLN A 29 -0.39 1.53 4.55
N TYR A 30 -1.62 1.61 4.03
CA TYR A 30 -2.39 2.84 3.93
C TYR A 30 -3.62 2.72 4.81
N THR A 31 -3.84 3.71 5.68
CA THR A 31 -5.00 3.73 6.59
C THR A 31 -6.09 4.61 6.02
N THR A 32 -7.33 4.14 6.10
CA THR A 32 -8.55 4.89 5.74
C THR A 32 -9.49 4.94 6.94
N ASP A 33 -10.41 5.90 6.95
CA ASP A 33 -11.38 6.11 8.03
C ASP A 33 -12.50 5.06 8.06
N SER A 34 -12.87 4.51 6.90
CA SER A 34 -13.98 3.58 6.78
C SER A 34 -13.84 2.64 5.59
N LYS A 35 -14.54 1.49 5.67
CA LYS A 35 -14.70 0.55 4.55
C LYS A 35 -15.35 1.21 3.32
N THR A 36 -16.29 2.12 3.52
CA THR A 36 -16.94 2.85 2.43
C THR A 36 -15.95 3.71 1.64
N THR A 37 -15.00 4.37 2.33
CA THR A 37 -13.93 5.13 1.65
C THR A 37 -12.98 4.19 0.88
N LEU A 38 -12.66 3.01 1.43
CA LEU A 38 -11.89 1.98 0.73
C LEU A 38 -12.59 1.52 -0.56
N GLU A 39 -13.90 1.28 -0.50
CA GLU A 39 -14.70 0.89 -1.67
C GLU A 39 -14.72 2.00 -2.74
N LYS A 40 -14.77 3.27 -2.35
CA LYS A 40 -14.63 4.39 -3.29
C LYS A 40 -13.27 4.38 -3.98
N TYR A 41 -12.19 4.09 -3.24
CA TYR A 41 -10.85 3.94 -3.84
C TYR A 41 -10.82 2.83 -4.90
N TYR A 42 -11.41 1.67 -4.61
CA TYR A 42 -11.48 0.57 -5.58
C TYR A 42 -12.23 0.96 -6.86
N LYS A 43 -13.35 1.68 -6.72
CA LYS A 43 -14.19 2.09 -7.86
C LYS A 43 -13.58 3.22 -8.69
N GLU A 44 -12.98 4.21 -8.04
CA GLU A 44 -12.60 5.48 -8.68
C GLU A 44 -11.12 5.51 -9.10
N ASP A 45 -10.23 4.83 -8.36
CA ASP A 45 -8.78 5.06 -8.46
C ASP A 45 -7.96 3.80 -8.79
N GLN A 46 -8.39 2.61 -8.33
CA GLN A 46 -7.57 1.39 -8.42
C GLN A 46 -7.12 1.09 -9.86
N ALA A 47 -8.04 1.16 -10.82
CA ALA A 47 -7.75 0.87 -12.22
C ALA A 47 -6.70 1.84 -12.80
N ARG A 48 -6.80 3.13 -12.46
CA ARG A 48 -5.86 4.16 -12.89
C ARG A 48 -4.47 3.91 -12.33
N PHE A 49 -4.35 3.63 -11.03
CA PHE A 49 -3.05 3.34 -10.40
C PHE A 49 -2.43 2.04 -10.92
N GLN A 50 -3.24 1.02 -11.20
CA GLN A 50 -2.74 -0.21 -11.80
C GLN A 50 -2.17 0.03 -13.21
N ALA A 51 -2.88 0.79 -14.04
CA ALA A 51 -2.40 1.16 -15.37
C ALA A 51 -1.11 1.99 -15.32
N GLU A 52 -1.04 2.95 -14.39
CA GLU A 52 0.15 3.79 -14.19
C GLU A 52 1.36 2.96 -13.72
N ALA A 53 1.16 2.05 -12.76
CA ALA A 53 2.21 1.15 -12.29
C ALA A 53 2.73 0.25 -13.42
N MET A 54 1.85 -0.31 -14.24
CA MET A 54 2.25 -1.10 -15.41
C MET A 54 3.02 -0.28 -16.44
N LYS A 55 2.61 0.97 -16.68
CA LYS A 55 3.32 1.88 -17.58
C LYS A 55 4.73 2.21 -17.10
N LEU A 56 4.91 2.38 -15.79
CA LEU A 56 6.19 2.80 -15.21
C LEU A 56 7.15 1.63 -14.97
N PHE A 57 6.65 0.48 -14.55
CA PHE A 57 7.48 -0.61 -14.04
C PHE A 57 7.34 -1.93 -14.79
N ALA A 58 6.28 -2.10 -15.60
CA ALA A 58 6.02 -3.31 -16.36
C ALA A 58 6.25 -4.60 -15.54
N ASP A 59 7.18 -5.46 -15.98
CA ASP A 59 7.58 -6.73 -15.38
C ASP A 59 8.64 -6.61 -14.29
N LYS A 60 9.15 -5.40 -14.02
CA LYS A 60 10.20 -5.15 -13.01
C LYS A 60 9.65 -5.01 -11.59
N MET A 61 8.34 -5.11 -11.40
CA MET A 61 7.69 -4.96 -10.11
C MET A 61 6.52 -5.93 -9.98
N LEU A 62 6.50 -6.67 -8.88
CA LEU A 62 5.35 -7.45 -8.45
C LEU A 62 4.75 -6.82 -7.19
N SER A 63 3.42 -6.71 -7.13
CA SER A 63 2.72 -6.19 -5.96
C SER A 63 1.44 -6.97 -5.70
N PHE A 64 1.17 -7.27 -4.43
CA PHE A 64 -0.09 -7.81 -3.95
C PHE A 64 -0.68 -6.89 -2.88
N ARG A 65 -1.99 -7.00 -2.64
CA ARG A 65 -2.71 -6.16 -1.69
C ARG A 65 -3.57 -7.04 -0.79
N THR A 66 -3.58 -6.71 0.48
CA THR A 66 -4.39 -7.38 1.51
C THR A 66 -5.17 -6.32 2.27
N GLU A 67 -6.46 -6.52 2.47
CA GLU A 67 -7.30 -5.67 3.32
C GLU A 67 -7.10 -6.08 4.79
N LEU A 68 -6.83 -5.10 5.65
CA LEU A 68 -6.53 -5.30 7.07
C LEU A 68 -7.40 -4.37 7.91
N GLU A 69 -7.88 -4.85 9.04
CA GLU A 69 -8.52 -4.04 10.07
C GLU A 69 -7.49 -3.64 11.13
N LEU A 70 -7.39 -2.34 11.42
CA LEU A 70 -6.54 -1.84 12.51
C LEU A 70 -7.27 -2.04 13.84
N VAL A 71 -6.88 -3.06 14.59
CA VAL A 71 -7.46 -3.38 15.91
C VAL A 71 -6.85 -2.53 17.03
N SER A 72 -5.52 -2.39 17.03
CA SER A 72 -4.78 -1.59 18.01
C SER A 72 -3.39 -1.27 17.48
N GLU A 73 -2.83 -0.17 17.97
CA GLU A 73 -1.46 0.22 17.70
C GLU A 73 -0.76 0.59 19.01
N PHE A 74 0.40 -0.01 19.26
CA PHE A 74 1.16 0.16 20.49
C PHE A 74 2.42 0.97 20.21
N PHE A 75 2.64 2.00 21.01
CA PHE A 75 3.83 2.84 20.95
C PHE A 75 4.51 2.83 22.32
N GLN A 76 5.85 2.77 22.34
CA GLN A 76 6.59 3.07 23.55
C GLN A 76 6.68 4.58 23.70
N ASN A 77 6.27 5.10 24.85
CA ASN A 77 6.58 6.47 25.24
C ASN A 77 8.03 6.49 25.71
N ASN A 78 8.86 7.31 25.05
CA ASN A 78 10.21 7.63 25.52
C ASN A 78 10.16 8.59 26.71
#